data_AF-A0A2E9NJB8-F1
#
_entry.id   AF-A0A2E9NJB8-F1
#
_cell.length_a   1.000
_cell.length_b   1.000
_cell.length_c   1.000
_cell.angle_alpha   90.00
_cell.angle_beta   90.00
_cell.angle_gamma   90.00
#
_symmetry.space_group_name_H-M   'P 1'
#
loop_
_entity.id
_entity.type
_entity.pdbx_description
1 polymer ?
#
loop_
_entity_poly.entity_id
_entity_poly.type
_entity_poly.pdbx_seq_one_letter_code
_entity_poly.pdbx_strand_id
1 'polypeptide(L)'
;MARFYHRSQAAQALAPPSRMLDFGKCPPIARSPTTSPLSPARRSRSTAGPGWAAAPSDSRYDEATRFRSERTTMTTTTTKLPAVNAIEAGSEGWGFFLCAGKEVRTGRNGQFMALQLQDATGQIEGKVFQDVEQLREEFDAGEFVKLQGRGNRFNERTELIIEKIRRVDPSRDAEQGFSEETCVPSAPRSTDEMWDALIVLVGSVENEFVRTLLTRMIETHEDALRRWPAAQTVHHAYRGGLLEHVLKVADVATSLAGLYEADRDLVIAGAILHDIGKLQELDYDLATKYSLEGNLVGHITLGVVLVRTEAAGIGGFPDALRAQIEHIIVSHHGSKEFGSPVEPRTVEAFLLAAADNLDAKIHQVRKHIAEDRGDDEFTAYHRRLGRSLYKPASD
;
A
#
# COMPACT_ATOMS: atom_id res chain seq x y z
N MET A 1 6.04 -24.94 55.28
CA MET A 1 5.01 -25.69 56.04
C MET A 1 3.94 -26.14 55.07
N ALA A 2 3.83 -27.45 54.84
CA ALA A 2 2.86 -28.09 53.95
C ALA A 2 1.58 -28.48 54.70
N ARG A 3 0.44 -28.53 53.97
CA ARG A 3 -0.75 -29.45 54.08
C ARG A 3 -1.96 -28.76 53.42
N PHE A 4 -2.46 -29.20 52.25
CA PHE A 4 -3.38 -30.33 51.96
C PHE A 4 -4.82 -30.16 52.49
N TYR A 5 -5.80 -30.14 51.56
CA TYR A 5 -7.13 -30.84 51.55
C TYR A 5 -7.83 -30.46 50.22
N HIS A 6 -7.94 -31.31 49.17
CA HIS A 6 -8.98 -32.33 48.84
C HIS A 6 -10.43 -31.89 49.15
N ARG A 7 -11.50 -32.07 48.33
CA ARG A 7 -11.95 -32.94 47.21
C ARG A 7 -13.17 -32.22 46.57
N SER A 8 -13.58 -32.40 45.31
CA SER A 8 -14.47 -33.50 44.87
C SER A 8 -14.80 -33.39 43.37
N GLN A 9 -14.72 -34.51 42.65
CA GLN A 9 -15.29 -34.74 41.32
C GLN A 9 -16.77 -35.13 41.40
N ALA A 10 -17.53 -34.88 40.33
CA ALA A 10 -18.62 -35.76 39.89
C ALA A 10 -18.73 -35.71 38.36
N ALA A 11 -18.82 -36.88 37.75
CA ALA A 11 -18.90 -37.17 36.33
C ALA A 11 -20.19 -37.95 36.04
N GLN A 12 -20.75 -37.83 34.82
CA GLN A 12 -21.63 -38.77 34.06
C GLN A 12 -22.45 -37.96 33.04
N ALA A 13 -22.89 -38.41 31.85
CA ALA A 13 -22.53 -39.44 30.88
C ALA A 13 -23.53 -39.31 29.68
N LEU A 14 -23.03 -39.44 28.44
CA LEU A 14 -23.58 -40.14 27.25
C LEU A 14 -25.06 -40.00 26.76
N ALA A 15 -25.18 -39.37 25.57
CA ALA A 15 -25.72 -39.88 24.26
C ALA A 15 -27.25 -40.07 23.92
N PRO A 16 -27.63 -40.05 22.61
CA PRO A 16 -28.92 -39.58 22.01
C PRO A 16 -29.85 -40.73 21.49
N PRO A 17 -30.95 -40.48 20.72
CA PRO A 17 -30.89 -40.34 19.23
C PRO A 17 -32.03 -39.57 18.47
N SER A 18 -31.70 -39.17 17.23
CA SER A 18 -32.43 -39.17 15.93
C SER A 18 -33.95 -38.87 15.80
N ARG A 19 -34.30 -38.03 14.80
CA ARG A 19 -35.32 -38.35 13.76
C ARG A 19 -35.28 -37.45 12.52
N MET A 20 -35.12 -38.09 11.36
CA MET A 20 -35.50 -37.63 10.01
C MET A 20 -37.01 -37.43 9.91
N LEU A 21 -37.46 -36.43 9.16
CA LEU A 21 -38.59 -36.55 8.24
C LEU A 21 -38.29 -35.78 6.95
N ASP A 22 -38.67 -36.43 5.86
CA ASP A 22 -38.41 -36.13 4.46
C ASP A 22 -39.77 -35.93 3.76
N PHE A 23 -39.73 -35.38 2.54
CA PHE A 23 -40.79 -35.27 1.52
C PHE A 23 -41.81 -34.10 1.54
N GLY A 24 -41.67 -33.25 0.51
CA GLY A 24 -42.70 -32.34 0.00
C GLY A 24 -42.38 -31.85 -1.42
N LYS A 25 -42.85 -32.59 -2.42
CA LYS A 25 -42.64 -32.46 -3.88
C LYS A 25 -43.13 -31.13 -4.53
N CYS A 26 -42.36 -30.62 -5.51
CA CYS A 26 -42.74 -29.78 -6.68
C CYS A 26 -43.86 -30.42 -7.55
N PRO A 27 -44.52 -29.78 -8.59
CA PRO A 27 -43.94 -28.91 -9.66
C PRO A 27 -44.95 -27.86 -10.27
N PRO A 28 -44.92 -27.48 -11.58
CA PRO A 28 -44.07 -26.49 -12.28
C PRO A 28 -44.91 -25.41 -13.04
N ILE A 29 -44.29 -24.64 -13.97
CA ILE A 29 -44.81 -23.92 -15.19
C ILE A 29 -44.15 -22.52 -15.26
N ALA A 30 -43.54 -22.01 -16.34
CA ALA A 30 -43.26 -22.49 -17.69
C ALA A 30 -42.07 -21.68 -18.30
N ARG A 31 -41.51 -22.24 -19.37
CA ARG A 31 -40.34 -21.79 -20.12
C ARG A 31 -40.69 -20.86 -21.30
N SER A 32 -39.83 -19.85 -21.51
CA SER A 32 -39.16 -19.47 -22.80
C SER A 32 -40.00 -18.89 -23.96
N PRO A 33 -39.42 -18.30 -25.06
CA PRO A 33 -38.00 -18.27 -25.43
C PRO A 33 -37.45 -16.96 -26.10
N THR A 34 -36.11 -16.87 -26.12
CA THR A 34 -35.17 -16.39 -27.17
C THR A 34 -35.54 -15.25 -28.13
N THR A 35 -34.65 -14.27 -28.30
CA THR A 35 -33.69 -14.19 -29.43
C THR A 35 -32.81 -12.92 -29.32
N SER A 36 -31.51 -13.09 -29.54
CA SER A 36 -30.55 -12.06 -30.02
C SER A 36 -30.22 -12.40 -31.50
N PRO A 37 -29.34 -11.68 -32.23
CA PRO A 37 -28.82 -10.31 -32.13
C PRO A 37 -28.98 -9.55 -33.49
N LEU A 38 -28.52 -8.29 -33.60
CA LEU A 38 -27.75 -7.71 -34.74
C LEU A 38 -27.68 -6.16 -34.67
N SER A 39 -26.45 -5.64 -34.67
CA SER A 39 -26.06 -4.26 -35.01
C SER A 39 -26.07 -4.04 -36.55
N PRO A 40 -25.64 -2.90 -37.13
CA PRO A 40 -25.66 -1.48 -36.71
C PRO A 40 -26.33 -0.57 -37.77
N ALA A 41 -26.73 0.65 -37.39
CA ALA A 41 -27.15 1.69 -38.34
C ALA A 41 -26.02 2.69 -38.64
N ARG A 42 -25.66 2.75 -39.92
CA ARG A 42 -24.71 3.67 -40.55
C ARG A 42 -25.48 4.82 -41.20
N ARG A 43 -25.04 6.07 -41.06
CA ARG A 43 -25.31 7.20 -41.98
C ARG A 43 -24.01 7.99 -42.14
N SER A 44 -23.34 7.90 -43.30
CA SER A 44 -23.46 8.77 -44.51
C SER A 44 -22.73 10.12 -44.29
N ARG A 45 -21.84 10.65 -45.14
CA ARG A 45 -21.62 10.56 -46.60
C ARG A 45 -20.16 10.87 -46.93
N SER A 46 -19.73 10.41 -48.11
CA SER A 46 -18.53 10.84 -48.85
C SER A 46 -18.82 12.05 -49.75
N THR A 47 -17.77 12.78 -50.13
CA THR A 47 -17.39 13.22 -51.50
C THR A 47 -16.06 14.00 -51.40
N ALA A 48 -14.95 13.50 -51.96
CA ALA A 48 -14.32 13.90 -53.24
C ALA A 48 -13.97 15.41 -53.29
N GLY A 49 -12.76 15.91 -53.55
CA GLY A 49 -11.68 15.55 -54.48
C GLY A 49 -11.01 16.88 -54.96
N PRO A 50 -9.88 16.89 -55.70
CA PRO A 50 -8.74 17.77 -55.42
C PRO A 50 -8.34 18.77 -56.54
N GLY A 51 -7.36 19.64 -56.25
CA GLY A 51 -6.33 20.08 -57.21
C GLY A 51 -6.10 21.59 -57.35
N TRP A 52 -4.85 22.04 -57.19
CA TRP A 52 -4.04 22.63 -58.27
C TRP A 52 -2.59 22.92 -57.84
N ALA A 53 -1.70 22.78 -58.81
CA ALA A 53 -0.25 22.85 -58.75
C ALA A 53 0.29 24.24 -59.16
N ALA A 54 1.53 24.56 -58.78
CA ALA A 54 2.63 24.98 -59.68
C ALA A 54 3.81 25.63 -58.92
N ALA A 55 5.03 25.15 -59.21
CA ALA A 55 6.30 25.87 -59.11
C ALA A 55 6.55 26.64 -60.45
N PRO A 56 7.70 27.30 -60.78
CA PRO A 56 9.05 27.28 -60.17
C PRO A 56 9.83 28.63 -60.23
N SER A 57 11.08 28.68 -59.73
CA SER A 57 12.28 28.99 -60.55
C SER A 57 13.59 29.18 -59.74
N ASP A 58 14.67 28.75 -60.39
CA ASP A 58 16.11 28.76 -60.09
C ASP A 58 16.75 30.06 -59.56
N SER A 59 17.81 29.92 -58.74
CA SER A 59 19.17 30.35 -59.14
C SER A 59 20.24 29.83 -58.17
N ARG A 60 21.36 29.37 -58.74
CA ARG A 60 22.63 29.01 -58.08
C ARG A 60 23.49 30.27 -57.91
N TYR A 61 24.37 30.34 -56.90
CA TYR A 61 25.79 30.76 -56.99
C TYR A 61 26.49 30.73 -55.59
N ASP A 62 27.69 30.12 -55.58
CA ASP A 62 28.94 30.32 -54.82
C ASP A 62 29.04 30.50 -53.28
N GLU A 63 29.70 29.50 -52.67
CA GLU A 63 31.00 29.54 -51.96
C GLU A 63 31.39 30.81 -51.16
N ALA A 64 31.56 30.67 -49.83
CA ALA A 64 32.76 31.09 -49.08
C ALA A 64 32.59 31.03 -47.54
N THR A 65 33.40 30.16 -46.94
CA THR A 65 34.08 30.23 -45.64
C THR A 65 33.89 31.49 -44.79
N ARG A 66 33.21 31.37 -43.63
CA ARG A 66 33.47 32.20 -42.44
C ARG A 66 33.35 31.36 -41.16
N PHE A 67 34.52 31.05 -40.60
CA PHE A 67 34.68 30.65 -39.19
C PHE A 67 34.12 31.77 -38.30
N ARG A 68 33.10 31.47 -37.50
CA ARG A 68 32.68 32.29 -36.36
C ARG A 68 32.56 31.37 -35.16
N SER A 69 33.40 31.60 -34.14
CA SER A 69 33.31 30.86 -32.88
C SER A 69 32.02 31.25 -32.17
N GLU A 70 31.00 30.42 -32.28
CA GLU A 70 29.85 30.52 -31.41
C GLU A 70 30.21 29.85 -30.09
N ARG A 71 30.50 30.70 -29.11
CA ARG A 71 30.53 30.33 -27.71
C ARG A 71 29.08 30.03 -27.32
N THR A 72 28.67 28.78 -27.47
CA THR A 72 27.37 28.28 -27.02
C THR A 72 27.32 28.42 -25.49
N THR A 73 26.74 29.51 -25.00
CA THR A 73 26.22 29.56 -23.64
C THR A 73 25.00 28.64 -23.64
N MET A 74 25.23 27.37 -23.30
CA MET A 74 24.18 26.43 -22.91
C MET A 74 23.49 27.01 -21.67
N THR A 75 22.37 27.70 -21.87
CA THR A 75 21.41 27.95 -20.79
C THR A 75 20.76 26.61 -20.49
N THR A 76 21.35 25.85 -19.57
CA THR A 76 20.79 24.58 -19.10
C THR A 76 19.51 24.90 -18.33
N THR A 77 18.37 24.84 -19.02
CA THR A 77 17.06 24.82 -18.36
C THR A 77 17.05 23.56 -17.49
N THR A 78 17.27 23.70 -16.19
CA THR A 78 17.42 22.53 -15.30
C THR A 78 16.08 21.82 -15.18
N THR A 79 15.93 20.73 -15.93
CA THR A 79 14.76 19.86 -15.94
C THR A 79 14.70 18.99 -14.68
N LYS A 80 13.52 18.42 -14.37
CA LYS A 80 13.43 17.40 -13.33
C LYS A 80 14.20 16.14 -13.74
N LEU A 81 14.83 15.47 -12.77
CA LEU A 81 15.39 14.14 -12.97
C LEU A 81 14.25 13.14 -13.28
N PRO A 82 14.50 12.12 -14.12
CA PRO A 82 13.58 10.99 -14.25
C PRO A 82 13.49 10.21 -12.94
N ALA A 83 12.45 9.38 -12.81
CA ALA A 83 12.30 8.48 -11.67
C ALA A 83 13.50 7.51 -11.57
N VAL A 84 13.82 7.06 -10.36
CA VAL A 84 15.01 6.24 -10.05
C VAL A 84 15.18 5.06 -11.00
N ASN A 85 14.10 4.33 -11.31
CA ASN A 85 14.15 3.18 -12.21
C ASN A 85 14.47 3.52 -13.69
N ALA A 86 14.41 4.81 -14.05
CA ALA A 86 14.66 5.35 -15.38
C ALA A 86 15.87 6.29 -15.42
N ILE A 87 16.62 6.43 -14.32
CA ILE A 87 17.87 7.20 -14.31
C ILE A 87 18.94 6.41 -15.08
N GLU A 88 19.57 7.08 -16.03
CA GLU A 88 20.65 6.54 -16.84
C GLU A 88 21.92 7.41 -16.72
N ALA A 89 23.03 6.92 -17.26
CA ALA A 89 24.23 7.73 -17.38
C ALA A 89 23.96 8.95 -18.29
N GLY A 90 24.23 10.15 -17.77
CA GLY A 90 23.97 11.40 -18.51
C GLY A 90 22.60 12.02 -18.26
N SER A 91 21.70 11.37 -17.50
CA SER A 91 20.53 12.08 -16.95
C SER A 91 21.03 13.25 -16.09
N GLU A 92 20.45 14.44 -16.23
CA GLU A 92 20.82 15.62 -15.43
C GLU A 92 19.55 16.36 -15.04
N GLY A 93 19.51 16.86 -13.81
CA GLY A 93 18.37 17.64 -13.36
C GLY A 93 18.31 17.79 -11.85
N TRP A 94 17.13 18.14 -11.38
CA TRP A 94 16.80 18.20 -9.96
C TRP A 94 15.62 17.31 -9.60
N GLY A 95 15.52 16.89 -8.35
CA GLY A 95 14.40 16.08 -7.87
C GLY A 95 14.28 16.07 -6.36
N PHE A 96 13.21 15.42 -5.88
CA PHE A 96 12.96 15.17 -4.47
C PHE A 96 13.15 13.69 -4.20
N PHE A 97 13.84 13.37 -3.11
CA PHE A 97 14.16 12.00 -2.72
C PHE A 97 14.08 11.88 -1.21
N LEU A 98 13.79 10.67 -0.72
CA LEU A 98 14.09 10.30 0.67
C LEU A 98 15.59 9.94 0.76
N CYS A 99 16.30 10.49 1.75
CA CYS A 99 17.65 10.05 2.08
C CYS A 99 17.59 8.78 2.95
N ALA A 100 17.42 7.60 2.36
CA ALA A 100 17.30 6.35 3.10
C ALA A 100 18.58 5.94 3.87
N GLY A 101 19.74 6.47 3.49
CA GLY A 101 21.02 6.21 4.16
C GLY A 101 22.05 7.29 3.87
N LYS A 102 22.92 7.54 4.85
CA LYS A 102 23.96 8.57 4.79
C LYS A 102 25.22 8.06 5.47
N GLU A 103 26.34 8.04 4.75
CA GLU A 103 27.65 7.67 5.28
C GLU A 103 28.74 8.57 4.71
N VAL A 104 29.67 9.03 5.56
CA VAL A 104 30.89 9.69 5.09
C VAL A 104 31.97 8.63 4.92
N ARG A 105 32.53 8.52 3.71
CA ARG A 105 33.57 7.56 3.35
C ARG A 105 34.81 8.29 2.86
N THR A 106 35.97 7.65 3.02
CA THR A 106 37.25 8.19 2.51
C THR A 106 37.57 7.52 1.18
N GLY A 107 37.67 8.31 0.12
CA GLY A 107 38.05 7.86 -1.22
C GLY A 107 39.47 8.30 -1.59
N ARG A 108 39.87 8.01 -2.84
CA ARG A 108 41.21 8.38 -3.36
C ARG A 108 41.44 9.90 -3.44
N ASN A 109 40.36 10.66 -3.61
CA ASN A 109 40.41 12.12 -3.81
C ASN A 109 39.95 12.90 -2.57
N GLY A 110 39.91 12.26 -1.39
CA GLY A 110 39.42 12.85 -0.15
C GLY A 110 38.13 12.21 0.33
N GLN A 111 37.49 12.84 1.32
CA GLN A 111 36.20 12.39 1.86
C GLN A 111 35.08 12.66 0.86
N PHE A 112 34.12 11.74 0.80
CA PHE A 112 32.88 11.89 0.05
C PHE A 112 31.73 11.35 0.88
N MET A 113 30.53 11.87 0.63
CA MET A 113 29.31 11.37 1.24
C MET A 113 28.66 10.37 0.30
N ALA A 114 28.47 9.14 0.76
CA ALA A 114 27.67 8.12 0.11
C ALA A 114 26.25 8.18 0.67
N LEU A 115 25.27 8.34 -0.21
CA LEU A 115 23.86 8.42 0.11
C LEU A 115 23.13 7.23 -0.54
N GLN A 116 22.14 6.69 0.17
CA GLN A 116 21.11 5.86 -0.43
C GLN A 116 19.89 6.75 -0.64
N LEU A 117 19.55 7.03 -1.88
CA LEU A 117 18.42 7.88 -2.25
C LEU A 117 17.25 7.01 -2.69
N GLN A 118 16.04 7.41 -2.33
CA GLN A 118 14.82 6.68 -2.66
C GLN A 118 13.77 7.59 -3.26
N ASP A 119 13.06 7.09 -4.26
CA ASP A 119 11.77 7.61 -4.71
C ASP A 119 10.71 6.49 -4.70
N ALA A 120 9.51 6.77 -5.20
CA ALA A 120 8.44 5.78 -5.29
C ALA A 120 8.75 4.56 -6.18
N THR A 121 9.74 4.66 -7.07
CA THR A 121 10.09 3.63 -8.06
C THR A 121 11.29 2.76 -7.66
N GLY A 122 12.10 3.20 -6.70
CA GLY A 122 13.22 2.41 -6.21
C GLY A 122 14.26 3.19 -5.43
N GLN A 123 15.44 2.59 -5.30
CA GLN A 123 16.60 3.19 -4.63
C GLN A 123 17.80 3.31 -5.57
N ILE A 124 18.59 4.36 -5.40
CA ILE A 124 19.81 4.63 -6.15
C ILE A 124 20.92 5.14 -5.22
N GLU A 125 22.16 4.74 -5.47
CA GLU A 125 23.32 5.27 -4.76
C GLU A 125 23.62 6.70 -5.26
N GLY A 126 23.80 7.62 -4.32
CA GLY A 126 24.20 9.00 -4.56
C GLY A 126 25.57 9.31 -3.95
N LYS A 127 26.36 10.17 -4.60
CA LYS A 127 27.66 10.61 -4.11
C LYS A 127 27.78 12.12 -4.13
N VAL A 128 28.15 12.70 -2.99
CA VAL A 128 28.53 14.10 -2.86
C VAL A 128 30.03 14.18 -2.62
N PHE A 129 30.75 14.92 -3.46
CA PHE A 129 32.20 15.10 -3.34
C PHE A 129 32.61 16.48 -2.82
N GLN A 130 31.72 17.47 -2.88
CA GLN A 130 31.97 18.85 -2.44
C GLN A 130 31.21 19.15 -1.16
N ASP A 131 31.73 20.09 -0.36
CA ASP A 131 31.06 20.61 0.85
C ASP A 131 30.60 19.55 1.87
N VAL A 132 31.29 18.39 1.89
CA VAL A 132 30.92 17.22 2.70
C VAL A 132 30.77 17.57 4.18
N GLU A 133 31.66 18.41 4.72
CA GLU A 133 31.61 18.80 6.13
C GLU A 133 30.41 19.69 6.47
N GLN A 134 30.00 20.57 5.54
CA GLN A 134 28.84 21.45 5.73
C GLN A 134 27.54 20.65 5.59
N LEU A 135 27.44 19.85 4.53
CA LEU A 135 26.28 19.00 4.25
C LEU A 135 26.10 17.87 5.27
N ARG A 136 27.14 17.59 6.07
CA ARG A 136 27.06 16.60 7.15
C ARG A 136 26.00 16.97 8.19
N GLU A 137 25.84 18.25 8.50
CA GLU A 137 24.90 18.73 9.52
C GLU A 137 23.60 19.29 8.93
N GLU A 138 23.52 19.47 7.60
CA GLU A 138 22.35 20.07 6.94
C GLU A 138 21.12 19.15 6.86
N PHE A 139 21.33 17.84 6.75
CA PHE A 139 20.26 16.84 6.71
C PHE A 139 20.74 15.49 7.25
N ASP A 140 19.84 14.62 7.68
CA ASP A 140 20.16 13.27 8.16
C ASP A 140 19.49 12.19 7.30
N ALA A 141 19.96 10.96 7.48
CA ALA A 141 19.27 9.81 6.93
C ALA A 141 17.84 9.81 7.49
N GLY A 142 16.88 9.68 6.60
CA GLY A 142 15.46 9.75 6.89
C GLY A 142 14.74 11.00 6.44
N GLU A 143 15.50 12.04 6.11
CA GLU A 143 14.88 13.30 5.72
C GLU A 143 14.66 13.34 4.20
N PHE A 144 13.60 14.04 3.81
CA PHE A 144 13.38 14.38 2.41
C PHE A 144 14.37 15.46 1.99
N VAL A 145 15.03 15.22 0.87
CA VAL A 145 16.04 16.10 0.32
C VAL A 145 15.66 16.52 -1.09
N LYS A 146 15.90 17.80 -1.38
CA LYS A 146 15.90 18.31 -2.74
C LYS A 146 17.34 18.31 -3.23
N LEU A 147 17.59 17.66 -4.35
CA LEU A 147 18.92 17.59 -4.93
C LEU A 147 18.94 17.98 -6.40
N GLN A 148 20.11 18.43 -6.85
CA GLN A 148 20.49 18.59 -8.23
C GLN A 148 21.72 17.73 -8.48
N GLY A 149 21.70 16.96 -9.56
CA GLY A 149 22.81 16.08 -9.89
C GLY A 149 22.67 15.44 -11.26
N ARG A 150 23.62 14.54 -11.54
CA ARG A 150 23.71 13.83 -12.81
C ARG A 150 23.95 12.34 -12.62
N GLY A 151 23.28 11.54 -13.45
CA GLY A 151 23.50 10.11 -13.52
C GLY A 151 24.89 9.79 -14.06
N ASN A 152 25.55 8.86 -13.41
CA ASN A 152 26.88 8.36 -13.72
C ASN A 152 26.84 6.83 -13.73
N ARG A 153 27.69 6.19 -14.53
CA ARG A 153 27.86 4.74 -14.51
C ARG A 153 29.20 4.40 -13.90
N PHE A 154 29.17 3.64 -12.81
CA PHE A 154 30.36 3.21 -12.09
C PHE A 154 30.23 1.73 -11.73
N ASN A 155 31.23 0.92 -12.09
CA ASN A 155 31.20 -0.54 -11.91
C ASN A 155 29.90 -1.20 -12.40
N GLU A 156 29.46 -0.85 -13.62
CA GLU A 156 28.23 -1.35 -14.26
C GLU A 156 26.92 -0.97 -13.55
N ARG A 157 26.98 -0.22 -12.44
CA ARG A 157 25.82 0.32 -11.74
C ARG A 157 25.63 1.80 -12.07
N THR A 158 24.37 2.22 -12.13
CA THR A 158 24.03 3.64 -12.24
C THR A 158 24.02 4.25 -10.83
N GLU A 159 24.67 5.40 -10.68
CA GLU A 159 24.73 6.20 -9.45
C GLU A 159 24.47 7.68 -9.78
N LEU A 160 24.06 8.47 -8.79
CA LEU A 160 23.93 9.92 -8.93
C LEU A 160 25.16 10.64 -8.38
N ILE A 161 25.74 11.52 -9.18
CA ILE A 161 26.72 12.50 -8.70
C ILE A 161 25.95 13.77 -8.36
N ILE A 162 25.97 14.15 -7.08
CA ILE A 162 25.14 15.20 -6.53
C ILE A 162 25.97 16.48 -6.44
N GLU A 163 25.45 17.55 -7.03
CA GLU A 163 26.09 18.87 -7.09
C GLU A 163 25.53 19.82 -6.03
N LYS A 164 24.22 19.74 -5.79
CA LYS A 164 23.55 20.49 -4.72
C LYS A 164 22.56 19.59 -4.03
N ILE A 165 22.45 19.71 -2.72
CA ILE A 165 21.49 18.98 -1.91
C ILE A 165 21.13 19.83 -0.71
N ARG A 166 19.87 19.81 -0.31
CA ARG A 166 19.38 20.43 0.92
C ARG A 166 18.18 19.66 1.46
N ARG A 167 17.88 19.87 2.74
CA ARG A 167 16.60 19.44 3.31
C ARG A 167 15.43 20.10 2.58
N VAL A 168 14.35 19.34 2.38
CA VAL A 168 13.10 19.84 1.83
C VAL A 168 12.43 20.78 2.83
N ASP A 169 11.86 21.86 2.31
CA ASP A 169 10.92 22.72 3.03
C ASP A 169 9.52 22.36 2.52
N PRO A 170 8.68 21.65 3.30
CA PRO A 170 7.40 21.14 2.82
C PRO A 170 6.49 22.21 2.24
N SER A 171 6.43 23.40 2.87
CA SER A 171 5.54 24.48 2.41
C SER A 171 6.01 25.08 1.09
N ARG A 172 7.31 25.31 0.95
CA ARG A 172 7.88 25.93 -0.27
C ARG A 172 8.01 24.94 -1.42
N ASP A 173 8.38 23.70 -1.14
CA ASP A 173 8.68 22.71 -2.17
C ASP A 173 7.41 22.02 -2.70
N ALA A 174 6.30 22.02 -1.94
CA ALA A 174 5.00 21.54 -2.42
C ALA A 174 4.55 22.27 -3.71
N GLU A 175 4.78 23.58 -3.80
CA GLU A 175 4.51 24.39 -5.01
C GLU A 175 5.33 23.93 -6.22
N GLN A 176 6.45 23.24 -6.00
CA GLN A 176 7.34 22.69 -7.04
C GLN A 176 7.07 21.19 -7.29
N GLY A 177 6.00 20.67 -6.70
CA GLY A 177 5.55 19.29 -6.80
C GLY A 177 6.29 18.33 -5.88
N PHE A 178 6.76 18.79 -4.71
CA PHE A 178 7.12 17.88 -3.63
C PHE A 178 5.86 17.30 -3.01
N SER A 179 5.82 15.98 -2.92
CA SER A 179 4.99 15.26 -1.96
C SER A 179 5.78 14.09 -1.44
N GLU A 180 5.61 13.76 -0.16
CA GLU A 180 6.26 12.59 0.44
C GLU A 180 5.95 11.32 -0.35
N GLU A 181 4.73 11.19 -0.87
CA GLU A 181 4.23 10.03 -1.64
C GLU A 181 5.02 9.77 -2.93
N THR A 182 5.65 10.80 -3.52
CA THR A 182 6.53 10.63 -4.69
C THR A 182 7.93 10.15 -4.31
N CYS A 183 8.30 10.29 -3.04
CA CYS A 183 9.62 9.95 -2.52
C CYS A 183 9.68 8.56 -1.86
N VAL A 184 8.53 7.94 -1.61
CA VAL A 184 8.43 6.58 -1.05
C VAL A 184 7.37 5.77 -1.77
N PRO A 185 7.50 4.43 -1.84
CA PRO A 185 6.39 3.58 -2.24
C PRO A 185 5.14 3.95 -1.44
N SER A 186 4.03 4.17 -2.13
CA SER A 186 2.76 4.66 -1.57
C SER A 186 1.59 3.93 -2.21
N ALA A 187 0.42 3.99 -1.57
CA ALA A 187 -0.80 3.43 -2.11
C ALA A 187 -1.11 4.03 -3.51
N PRO A 188 -1.64 3.23 -4.47
CA PRO A 188 -2.01 3.75 -5.79
C PRO A 188 -3.17 4.76 -5.76
N ARG A 189 -4.01 4.69 -4.73
CA ARG A 189 -5.12 5.61 -4.48
C ARG A 189 -4.64 6.78 -3.62
N SER A 190 -5.21 7.96 -3.84
CA SER A 190 -4.91 9.14 -3.01
C SER A 190 -5.25 8.88 -1.55
N THR A 191 -4.37 9.29 -0.64
CA THR A 191 -4.60 9.20 0.80
C THR A 191 -5.87 9.95 1.22
N ASP A 192 -6.15 11.11 0.62
CA ASP A 192 -7.35 11.90 0.93
C ASP A 192 -8.63 11.20 0.46
N GLU A 193 -8.63 10.64 -0.75
CA GLU A 193 -9.78 9.89 -1.26
C GLU A 193 -10.08 8.64 -0.41
N MET A 194 -9.02 7.97 0.06
CA MET A 194 -9.16 6.83 0.97
C MET A 194 -9.68 7.27 2.34
N TRP A 195 -9.20 8.41 2.85
CA TRP A 195 -9.69 8.94 4.12
C TRP A 195 -11.17 9.32 4.05
N ASP A 196 -11.59 10.02 3.00
CA ASP A 196 -12.99 10.36 2.78
C ASP A 196 -13.88 9.10 2.70
N ALA A 197 -13.39 8.05 2.03
CA ALA A 197 -14.08 6.77 1.97
C ALA A 197 -14.22 6.12 3.37
N LEU A 198 -13.20 6.20 4.22
CA LEU A 198 -13.25 5.71 5.60
C LEU A 198 -14.28 6.49 6.43
N ILE A 199 -14.31 7.82 6.31
CA ILE A 199 -15.28 8.69 6.99
C ILE A 199 -16.71 8.33 6.58
N VAL A 200 -16.96 8.14 5.27
CA VAL A 200 -18.25 7.71 4.75
C VAL A 200 -18.64 6.33 5.30
N LEU A 201 -17.69 5.39 5.34
CA LEU A 201 -17.92 4.05 5.88
C LEU A 201 -18.33 4.09 7.36
N VAL A 202 -17.61 4.84 8.20
CA VAL A 202 -17.95 5.04 9.62
C VAL A 202 -19.30 5.74 9.77
N GLY A 203 -19.60 6.74 8.94
CA GLY A 203 -20.90 7.41 8.93
C GLY A 203 -22.08 6.50 8.58
N SER A 204 -21.82 5.38 7.88
CA SER A 204 -22.83 4.39 7.52
C SER A 204 -23.18 3.38 8.62
N VAL A 205 -22.52 3.46 9.78
CA VAL A 205 -22.76 2.58 10.94
C VAL A 205 -24.01 3.04 11.69
N GLU A 206 -24.94 2.12 11.94
CA GLU A 206 -26.25 2.41 12.56
C GLU A 206 -26.17 2.37 14.09
N ASN A 207 -25.43 1.43 14.65
CA ASN A 207 -25.23 1.27 16.09
C ASN A 207 -24.40 2.43 16.64
N GLU A 208 -25.02 3.24 17.51
CA GLU A 208 -24.43 4.47 18.04
C GLU A 208 -23.15 4.23 18.85
N PHE A 209 -23.06 3.12 19.61
CA PHE A 209 -21.86 2.79 20.38
C PHE A 209 -20.70 2.42 19.45
N VAL A 210 -20.98 1.60 18.42
CA VAL A 210 -19.97 1.22 17.43
C VAL A 210 -19.49 2.45 16.66
N ARG A 211 -20.42 3.28 16.16
CA ARG A 211 -20.07 4.51 15.44
C ARG A 211 -19.23 5.44 16.29
N THR A 212 -19.61 5.66 17.56
CA THR A 212 -18.86 6.52 18.48
C THR A 212 -17.45 6.00 18.72
N LEU A 213 -17.29 4.69 18.94
CA LEU A 213 -15.98 4.05 19.09
C LEU A 213 -15.13 4.26 17.84
N LEU A 214 -15.67 3.97 16.66
CA LEU A 214 -14.94 4.11 15.41
C LEU A 214 -14.55 5.55 15.12
N THR A 215 -15.46 6.52 15.30
CA THR A 215 -15.18 7.95 15.13
C THR A 215 -14.03 8.38 16.04
N ARG A 216 -14.08 8.07 17.34
CA ARG A 216 -13.00 8.43 18.27
C ARG A 216 -11.66 7.78 17.92
N MET A 217 -11.69 6.51 17.51
CA MET A 217 -10.49 5.77 17.11
C MET A 217 -9.85 6.40 15.86
N ILE A 218 -10.61 6.72 14.82
CA ILE A 218 -10.04 7.29 13.60
C ILE A 218 -9.59 8.73 13.79
N GLU A 219 -10.32 9.55 14.55
CA GLU A 219 -9.93 10.94 14.85
C GLU A 219 -8.64 11.01 15.67
N THR A 220 -8.53 10.16 16.71
CA THR A 220 -7.34 10.10 17.57
C THR A 220 -6.10 9.65 16.80
N HIS A 221 -6.27 8.83 15.77
CA HIS A 221 -5.19 8.19 15.04
C HIS A 221 -5.08 8.62 13.56
N GLU A 222 -5.71 9.73 13.17
CA GLU A 222 -5.82 10.17 11.77
C GLU A 222 -4.45 10.26 11.08
N ASP A 223 -3.53 11.03 11.67
CA ASP A 223 -2.19 11.24 11.11
C ASP A 223 -1.42 9.93 10.91
N ALA A 224 -1.64 8.95 11.79
CA ALA A 224 -0.99 7.66 11.72
C ALA A 224 -1.66 6.77 10.66
N LEU A 225 -2.99 6.66 10.69
CA LEU A 225 -3.78 5.85 9.74
C LEU A 225 -3.54 6.28 8.29
N ARG A 226 -3.43 7.59 8.02
CA ARG A 226 -3.15 8.14 6.69
C ARG A 226 -1.76 7.78 6.15
N ARG A 227 -0.82 7.37 7.01
CA ARG A 227 0.60 7.21 6.62
C ARG A 227 1.16 5.82 6.86
N TRP A 228 0.64 5.08 7.82
CA TRP A 228 1.21 3.80 8.26
C TRP A 228 1.19 2.75 7.14
N PRO A 229 2.24 1.92 7.05
CA PRO A 229 2.22 0.70 6.25
C PRO A 229 1.39 -0.39 6.94
N ALA A 230 0.83 -1.32 6.18
CA ALA A 230 0.13 -2.48 6.76
C ALA A 230 1.09 -3.61 7.16
N ALA A 231 2.33 -3.60 6.69
CA ALA A 231 3.31 -4.62 7.05
C ALA A 231 4.73 -4.10 6.89
N GLN A 232 5.71 -4.82 7.46
CA GLN A 232 7.12 -4.51 7.24
C GLN A 232 7.59 -4.88 5.82
N THR A 233 7.14 -6.02 5.27
CA THR A 233 7.71 -6.56 4.01
C THR A 233 6.74 -7.31 3.10
N VAL A 234 5.53 -7.65 3.57
CA VAL A 234 4.73 -8.72 2.94
C VAL A 234 3.57 -8.24 2.07
N HIS A 235 2.76 -7.30 2.55
CA HIS A 235 1.60 -6.77 1.83
C HIS A 235 1.34 -5.33 2.30
N HIS A 236 1.11 -4.42 1.36
CA HIS A 236 0.88 -2.99 1.66
C HIS A 236 1.99 -2.36 2.55
N ALA A 237 3.24 -2.79 2.34
CA ALA A 237 4.42 -2.29 3.07
C ALA A 237 4.91 -0.95 2.50
N TYR A 238 3.98 -0.01 2.38
CA TYR A 238 4.17 1.30 1.79
C TYR A 238 3.30 2.33 2.51
N ARG A 239 3.60 3.61 2.30
CA ARG A 239 2.87 4.70 2.93
C ARG A 239 1.38 4.66 2.57
N GLY A 240 0.51 4.77 3.57
CA GLY A 240 -0.95 4.67 3.42
C GLY A 240 -1.45 3.24 3.17
N GLY A 241 -0.57 2.24 3.26
CA GLY A 241 -0.92 0.85 3.01
C GLY A 241 -1.89 0.27 4.03
N LEU A 242 -1.83 0.68 5.29
CA LEU A 242 -2.78 0.24 6.32
C LEU A 242 -4.21 0.70 5.99
N LEU A 243 -4.37 1.97 5.61
CA LEU A 243 -5.66 2.53 5.23
C LEU A 243 -6.24 1.85 3.99
N GLU A 244 -5.42 1.63 2.96
CA GLU A 244 -5.85 0.90 1.76
C GLU A 244 -6.31 -0.53 2.10
N HIS A 245 -5.53 -1.23 2.93
CA HIS A 245 -5.85 -2.59 3.37
C HIS A 245 -7.17 -2.63 4.15
N VAL A 246 -7.35 -1.75 5.13
CA VAL A 246 -8.59 -1.63 5.92
C VAL A 246 -9.81 -1.42 5.02
N LEU A 247 -9.73 -0.49 4.06
CA LEU A 247 -10.85 -0.23 3.14
C LEU A 247 -11.17 -1.42 2.26
N LYS A 248 -10.14 -2.11 1.75
CA LYS A 248 -10.32 -3.27 0.90
C LYS A 248 -10.91 -4.46 1.65
N VAL A 249 -10.46 -4.71 2.88
CA VAL A 249 -11.05 -5.71 3.78
C VAL A 249 -12.49 -5.34 4.11
N ALA A 250 -12.78 -4.06 4.38
CA ALA A 250 -14.13 -3.58 4.63
C ALA A 250 -15.07 -3.80 3.42
N ASP A 251 -14.63 -3.47 2.21
CA ASP A 251 -15.42 -3.67 0.99
C ASP A 251 -15.80 -5.15 0.79
N VAL A 252 -14.83 -6.05 0.94
CA VAL A 252 -15.06 -7.50 0.80
C VAL A 252 -15.95 -8.00 1.93
N ALA A 253 -15.61 -7.70 3.18
CA ALA A 253 -16.31 -8.23 4.34
C ALA A 253 -17.76 -7.72 4.42
N THR A 254 -18.02 -6.45 4.11
CA THR A 254 -19.39 -5.89 4.09
C THR A 254 -20.23 -6.45 2.95
N SER A 255 -19.62 -6.73 1.79
CA SER A 255 -20.29 -7.44 0.69
C SER A 255 -20.72 -8.85 1.12
N LEU A 256 -19.84 -9.56 1.82
CA LEU A 256 -20.16 -10.88 2.38
C LEU A 256 -21.21 -10.79 3.49
N ALA A 257 -21.17 -9.75 4.32
CA ALA A 257 -22.13 -9.56 5.40
C ALA A 257 -23.57 -9.49 4.87
N GLY A 258 -23.78 -8.80 3.75
CA GLY A 258 -25.09 -8.75 3.09
C GLY A 258 -25.56 -10.11 2.54
N LEU A 259 -24.63 -10.95 2.07
CA LEU A 259 -24.95 -12.28 1.53
C LEU A 259 -25.23 -13.33 2.61
N TYR A 260 -24.57 -13.19 3.76
CA TYR A 260 -24.67 -14.15 4.87
C TYR A 260 -25.49 -13.64 6.05
N GLU A 261 -26.20 -12.52 5.88
CA GLU A 261 -27.06 -11.90 6.91
C GLU A 261 -26.32 -11.67 8.24
N ALA A 262 -25.05 -11.26 8.16
CA ALA A 262 -24.21 -10.95 9.32
C ALA A 262 -24.45 -9.52 9.81
N ASP A 263 -24.10 -9.23 11.07
CA ASP A 263 -24.15 -7.87 11.59
C ASP A 263 -23.13 -6.97 10.85
N ARG A 264 -23.65 -6.11 9.97
CA ARG A 264 -22.84 -5.23 9.12
C ARG A 264 -21.99 -4.25 9.95
N ASP A 265 -22.51 -3.74 11.06
CA ASP A 265 -21.81 -2.75 11.89
C ASP A 265 -20.64 -3.39 12.62
N LEU A 266 -20.81 -4.61 13.12
CA LEU A 266 -19.71 -5.40 13.69
C LEU A 266 -18.65 -5.77 12.66
N VAL A 267 -19.05 -6.07 11.42
CA VAL A 267 -18.11 -6.34 10.32
C VAL A 267 -17.30 -5.09 9.96
N ILE A 268 -17.94 -3.92 9.88
CA ILE A 268 -17.26 -2.64 9.65
C ILE A 268 -16.28 -2.36 10.80
N ALA A 269 -16.72 -2.53 12.04
CA ALA A 269 -15.87 -2.33 13.20
C ALA A 269 -14.66 -3.27 13.18
N GLY A 270 -14.88 -4.54 12.86
CA GLY A 270 -13.82 -5.52 12.65
C GLY A 270 -12.83 -5.08 11.60
N ALA A 271 -13.30 -4.71 10.41
CA ALA A 271 -12.44 -4.32 9.30
C ALA A 271 -11.57 -3.10 9.63
N ILE A 272 -12.12 -2.10 10.30
CA ILE A 272 -11.39 -0.88 10.68
C ILE A 272 -10.40 -1.14 11.83
N LEU A 273 -10.74 -2.01 12.78
CA LEU A 273 -9.99 -2.15 14.03
C LEU A 273 -9.05 -3.36 14.10
N HIS A 274 -9.19 -4.36 13.23
CA HIS A 274 -8.44 -5.63 13.37
C HIS A 274 -6.92 -5.45 13.43
N ASP A 275 -6.43 -4.47 12.67
CA ASP A 275 -5.01 -4.17 12.52
C ASP A 275 -4.58 -2.87 13.19
N ILE A 276 -5.44 -2.22 13.99
CA ILE A 276 -5.15 -0.91 14.58
C ILE A 276 -3.93 -0.95 15.52
N GLY A 277 -3.60 -2.11 16.07
CA GLY A 277 -2.39 -2.31 16.87
C GLY A 277 -1.10 -2.11 16.08
N LYS A 278 -1.14 -2.12 14.73
CA LYS A 278 0.03 -1.82 13.88
C LYS A 278 0.57 -0.41 14.08
N LEU A 279 -0.27 0.50 14.54
CA LEU A 279 0.13 1.86 14.91
C LEU A 279 1.12 1.90 16.10
N GLN A 280 1.12 0.86 16.95
CA GLN A 280 2.06 0.69 18.05
C GLN A 280 3.11 -0.40 17.78
N GLU A 281 2.78 -1.38 16.95
CA GLU A 281 3.71 -2.46 16.58
C GLU A 281 4.86 -1.95 15.70
N LEU A 282 4.56 -1.01 14.79
CA LEU A 282 5.50 -0.50 13.81
C LEU A 282 5.96 0.92 14.16
N ASP A 283 7.27 1.11 14.18
CA ASP A 283 7.92 2.41 14.15
C ASP A 283 8.12 2.80 12.68
N TYR A 284 7.42 3.85 12.26
CA TYR A 284 7.35 4.30 10.87
C TYR A 284 7.77 5.76 10.75
N ASP A 285 9.08 5.96 10.70
CA ASP A 285 9.71 7.26 10.43
C ASP A 285 10.47 7.21 9.10
N LEU A 286 11.50 6.36 9.01
CA LEU A 286 12.42 6.31 7.85
C LEU A 286 12.44 4.95 7.14
N ALA A 287 12.34 3.90 7.95
CA ALA A 287 12.27 2.51 7.54
C ALA A 287 11.38 1.80 8.56
N THR A 288 10.43 1.01 8.06
CA THR A 288 9.50 0.27 8.91
C THR A 288 10.27 -0.72 9.78
N LYS A 289 10.28 -0.47 11.10
CA LYS A 289 10.87 -1.35 12.10
C LYS A 289 9.80 -1.75 13.10
N TYR A 290 10.01 -2.86 13.79
CA TYR A 290 9.17 -3.20 14.94
C TYR A 290 9.60 -2.36 16.14
N SER A 291 8.63 -1.81 16.86
CA SER A 291 8.85 -1.17 18.16
C SER A 291 9.22 -2.23 19.21
N LEU A 292 9.63 -1.80 20.41
CA LEU A 292 9.86 -2.72 21.52
C LEU A 292 8.59 -3.51 21.84
N GLU A 293 7.45 -2.83 21.92
CA GLU A 293 6.15 -3.43 22.19
C GLU A 293 5.67 -4.31 21.03
N GLY A 294 5.93 -3.90 19.79
CA GLY A 294 5.64 -4.71 18.61
C GLY A 294 6.38 -6.06 18.64
N ASN A 295 7.66 -6.07 19.00
CA ASN A 295 8.44 -7.30 19.12
C ASN A 295 8.02 -8.18 20.30
N LEU A 296 7.61 -7.59 21.42
CA LEU A 296 7.30 -8.33 22.65
C LEU A 296 5.84 -8.76 22.76
N VAL A 297 4.91 -7.99 22.20
CA VAL A 297 3.46 -8.09 22.42
C VAL A 297 2.71 -8.38 21.12
N GLY A 298 3.05 -7.69 20.04
CA GLY A 298 2.42 -7.83 18.73
C GLY A 298 1.06 -7.10 18.58
N HIS A 299 0.72 -6.74 17.34
CA HIS A 299 -0.41 -5.86 17.02
C HIS A 299 -1.77 -6.39 17.50
N ILE A 300 -2.02 -7.70 17.49
CA ILE A 300 -3.33 -8.24 17.90
C ILE A 300 -3.64 -7.82 19.35
N THR A 301 -2.66 -8.00 20.23
CA THR A 301 -2.85 -7.71 21.66
C THR A 301 -2.87 -6.19 21.90
N LEU A 302 -2.00 -5.44 21.22
CA LEU A 302 -1.98 -3.98 21.29
C LEU A 302 -3.30 -3.37 20.79
N GLY A 303 -3.86 -3.89 19.69
CA GLY A 303 -5.14 -3.45 19.13
C GLY A 303 -6.31 -3.68 20.07
N VAL A 304 -6.36 -4.83 20.76
CA VAL A 304 -7.38 -5.09 21.78
C VAL A 304 -7.25 -4.13 22.96
N VAL A 305 -6.02 -3.83 23.41
CA VAL A 305 -5.79 -2.87 24.50
C VAL A 305 -6.27 -1.48 24.11
N LEU A 306 -5.95 -1.03 22.90
CA LEU A 306 -6.43 0.25 22.36
C LEU A 306 -7.96 0.32 22.34
N VAL A 307 -8.61 -0.67 21.71
CA VAL A 307 -10.07 -0.72 21.58
C VAL A 307 -10.77 -0.80 22.93
N ARG A 308 -10.26 -1.62 23.85
CA ARG A 308 -10.82 -1.73 25.21
C ARG A 308 -10.71 -0.43 25.98
N THR A 309 -9.58 0.26 25.85
CA THR A 309 -9.33 1.55 26.52
C THR A 309 -10.29 2.62 26.01
N GLU A 310 -10.45 2.72 24.69
CA GLU A 310 -11.37 3.70 24.09
C GLU A 310 -12.83 3.39 24.43
N ALA A 311 -13.25 2.12 24.35
CA ALA A 311 -14.59 1.69 24.73
C ALA A 311 -14.92 1.99 26.20
N ALA A 312 -13.94 1.88 27.11
CA ALA A 312 -14.11 2.24 28.52
C ALA A 312 -14.34 3.75 28.73
N GLY A 313 -13.88 4.59 27.81
CA GLY A 313 -14.13 6.03 27.79
C GLY A 313 -15.51 6.42 27.24
N ILE A 314 -16.34 5.47 26.81
CA ILE A 314 -17.68 5.70 26.29
C ILE A 314 -18.71 5.27 27.35
N GLY A 315 -19.47 6.23 27.87
CA GLY A 315 -20.44 5.98 28.93
C GLY A 315 -21.52 4.98 28.51
N GLY A 316 -21.67 3.90 29.29
CA GLY A 316 -22.70 2.89 29.05
C GLY A 316 -22.40 1.91 27.92
N PHE A 317 -21.16 1.83 27.42
CA PHE A 317 -20.79 0.89 26.37
C PHE A 317 -21.12 -0.56 26.76
N PRO A 318 -21.96 -1.30 26.01
CA PRO A 318 -22.38 -2.64 26.40
C PRO A 318 -21.22 -3.64 26.43
N ASP A 319 -21.06 -4.36 27.55
CA ASP A 319 -19.97 -5.34 27.73
C ASP A 319 -19.96 -6.45 26.67
N ALA A 320 -21.14 -6.92 26.27
CA ALA A 320 -21.28 -7.96 25.25
C ALA A 320 -20.83 -7.46 23.88
N LEU A 321 -21.20 -6.22 23.52
CA LEU A 321 -20.79 -5.58 22.26
C LEU A 321 -19.27 -5.39 22.21
N ARG A 322 -18.68 -4.92 23.33
CA ARG A 322 -17.21 -4.80 23.44
C ARG A 322 -16.54 -6.15 23.23
N ALA A 323 -17.04 -7.19 23.90
CA ALA A 323 -16.48 -8.54 23.78
C ALA A 323 -16.58 -9.11 22.34
N GLN A 324 -17.65 -8.78 21.59
CA GLN A 324 -17.76 -9.17 20.18
C GLN A 324 -16.73 -8.47 19.30
N ILE A 325 -16.52 -7.16 19.45
CA ILE A 325 -15.51 -6.41 18.70
C ILE A 325 -14.11 -6.93 19.03
N GLU A 326 -13.80 -7.10 20.32
CA GLU A 326 -12.53 -7.68 20.77
C GLU A 326 -12.33 -9.09 20.19
N HIS A 327 -13.38 -9.93 20.18
CA HIS A 327 -13.34 -11.28 19.62
C HIS A 327 -12.99 -11.27 18.13
N ILE A 328 -13.57 -10.35 17.36
CA ILE A 328 -13.25 -10.20 15.94
C ILE A 328 -11.76 -9.88 15.78
N ILE A 329 -11.21 -8.94 16.57
CA ILE A 329 -9.79 -8.58 16.54
C ILE A 329 -8.89 -9.76 16.95
N VAL A 330 -9.16 -10.45 18.07
CA VAL A 330 -8.30 -11.56 18.53
C VAL A 330 -8.38 -12.81 17.66
N SER A 331 -9.32 -12.88 16.73
CA SER A 331 -9.48 -14.04 15.86
C SER A 331 -9.22 -13.79 14.39
N HIS A 332 -8.85 -12.56 13.99
CA HIS A 332 -8.86 -12.15 12.59
C HIS A 332 -7.88 -12.92 11.68
N HIS A 333 -6.75 -13.45 12.16
CA HIS A 333 -5.93 -14.35 11.32
C HIS A 333 -6.60 -15.72 11.05
N GLY A 334 -7.77 -15.99 11.63
CA GLY A 334 -8.62 -17.16 11.36
C GLY A 334 -8.21 -18.45 12.06
N SER A 335 -6.92 -18.65 12.36
CA SER A 335 -6.44 -19.87 13.04
C SER A 335 -5.27 -19.61 13.97
N LYS A 336 -5.08 -20.51 14.93
CA LYS A 336 -3.91 -20.48 15.82
C LYS A 336 -2.59 -20.69 15.08
N GLU A 337 -2.62 -21.48 14.00
CA GLU A 337 -1.44 -21.70 13.15
C GLU A 337 -1.02 -20.43 12.41
N PHE A 338 -1.96 -19.52 12.15
CA PHE A 338 -1.69 -18.21 11.56
C PHE A 338 -1.46 -17.11 12.62
N GLY A 339 -1.40 -17.47 13.90
CA GLY A 339 -1.05 -16.57 14.99
C GLY A 339 -2.21 -15.92 15.73
N SER A 340 -3.47 -16.25 15.40
CA SER A 340 -4.60 -15.78 16.22
C SER A 340 -4.57 -16.41 17.63
N PRO A 341 -4.71 -15.62 18.71
CA PRO A 341 -4.91 -16.15 20.06
C PRO A 341 -6.10 -17.11 20.18
N VAL A 342 -7.20 -16.81 19.48
CA VAL A 342 -8.42 -17.64 19.44
C VAL A 342 -8.95 -17.74 18.01
N GLU A 343 -9.76 -18.76 17.74
CA GLU A 343 -10.36 -18.95 16.42
C GLU A 343 -11.71 -18.21 16.32
N PRO A 344 -12.18 -17.84 15.11
CA PRO A 344 -13.48 -17.22 14.90
C PRO A 344 -14.63 -18.04 15.53
N ARG A 345 -15.59 -17.33 16.15
CA ARG A 345 -16.75 -17.91 16.85
C ARG A 345 -18.07 -17.25 16.49
N THR A 346 -18.03 -16.21 15.68
CA THR A 346 -19.21 -15.49 15.18
C THR A 346 -19.12 -15.41 13.66
N VAL A 347 -20.25 -15.21 12.99
CA VAL A 347 -20.30 -15.09 11.53
C VAL A 347 -19.38 -13.95 11.08
N GLU A 348 -19.46 -12.81 11.74
CA GLU A 348 -18.67 -11.61 11.48
C GLU A 348 -17.16 -11.89 11.55
N ALA A 349 -16.72 -12.63 12.57
CA ALA A 349 -15.32 -13.02 12.72
C ALA A 349 -14.86 -13.98 11.61
N PHE A 350 -15.70 -14.92 11.18
CA PHE A 350 -15.39 -15.79 10.04
C PHE A 350 -15.28 -15.01 8.74
N LEU A 351 -16.20 -14.07 8.50
CA LEU A 351 -16.19 -13.23 7.30
C LEU A 351 -14.96 -12.33 7.26
N LEU A 352 -14.62 -11.68 8.38
CA LEU A 352 -13.45 -10.83 8.46
C LEU A 352 -12.16 -11.64 8.22
N ALA A 353 -12.00 -12.78 8.91
CA ALA A 353 -10.80 -13.59 8.76
C ALA A 353 -10.63 -14.14 7.32
N ALA A 354 -11.74 -14.46 6.65
CA ALA A 354 -11.72 -14.85 5.25
C ALA A 354 -11.33 -13.68 4.33
N ALA A 355 -11.87 -12.48 4.57
CA ALA A 355 -11.59 -11.28 3.78
C ALA A 355 -10.12 -10.82 3.90
N ASP A 356 -9.60 -10.75 5.12
CA ASP A 356 -8.19 -10.41 5.39
C ASP A 356 -7.23 -11.42 4.73
N ASN A 357 -7.47 -12.71 4.96
CA ASN A 357 -6.65 -13.76 4.38
C ASN A 357 -6.67 -13.77 2.84
N LEU A 358 -7.83 -13.47 2.24
CA LEU A 358 -7.98 -13.34 0.80
C LEU A 358 -7.15 -12.18 0.26
N ASP A 359 -7.21 -11.02 0.89
CA ASP A 359 -6.47 -9.83 0.47
C ASP A 359 -4.95 -10.09 0.46
N ALA A 360 -4.43 -10.62 1.56
CA ALA A 360 -3.02 -10.98 1.69
C ALA A 360 -2.56 -12.02 0.66
N LYS A 361 -3.41 -13.00 0.31
CA LYS A 361 -3.11 -14.02 -0.70
C LYS A 361 -3.10 -13.44 -2.11
N ILE A 362 -4.10 -12.63 -2.47
CA ILE A 362 -4.18 -12.04 -3.81
C ILE A 362 -3.05 -11.03 -4.04
N HIS A 363 -2.65 -10.29 -3.01
CA HIS A 363 -1.47 -9.42 -3.09
C HIS A 363 -0.21 -10.22 -3.42
N GLN A 364 0.05 -11.33 -2.71
CA GLN A 364 1.19 -12.22 -2.98
C GLN A 364 1.15 -12.81 -4.39
N VAL A 365 -0.03 -13.24 -4.86
CA VAL A 365 -0.22 -13.77 -6.22
C VAL A 365 0.15 -12.73 -7.27
N ARG A 366 -0.40 -11.52 -7.17
CA ARG A 366 -0.16 -10.44 -8.15
C ARG A 366 1.30 -10.01 -8.17
N LYS A 367 1.89 -9.82 -6.99
CA LYS A 367 3.30 -9.44 -6.84
C LYS A 367 4.22 -10.46 -7.48
N HIS A 368 4.05 -11.74 -7.16
CA HIS A 368 4.89 -12.81 -7.67
C HIS A 368 4.77 -12.99 -9.18
N ILE A 369 3.58 -12.85 -9.74
CA ILE A 369 3.38 -12.86 -11.20
C ILE A 369 4.08 -11.67 -11.87
N ALA A 370 3.98 -10.48 -11.28
CA ALA A 370 4.59 -9.27 -11.85
C ALA A 370 6.13 -9.26 -11.78
N GLU A 371 6.71 -9.89 -10.76
CA GLU A 371 8.17 -9.96 -10.56
C GLU A 371 8.84 -11.12 -11.30
N ASP A 372 8.08 -12.12 -11.75
CA ASP A 372 8.59 -13.29 -12.46
C ASP A 372 9.08 -12.90 -13.86
N ARG A 373 10.37 -13.15 -14.13
CA ARG A 373 11.03 -12.85 -15.41
C ARG A 373 11.19 -14.07 -16.33
N GLY A 374 10.57 -15.21 -15.98
CA GLY A 374 10.63 -16.40 -16.80
C GLY A 374 9.74 -16.27 -18.03
N ASP A 375 10.12 -16.96 -19.11
CA ASP A 375 9.30 -17.02 -20.35
C ASP A 375 8.23 -18.12 -20.29
N ASP A 376 8.27 -19.00 -19.28
CA ASP A 376 7.30 -20.09 -19.11
C ASP A 376 5.88 -19.59 -18.80
N GLU A 377 4.85 -20.38 -19.07
CA GLU A 377 3.45 -20.04 -18.75
C GLU A 377 3.17 -19.99 -17.23
N PHE A 378 4.04 -20.57 -16.43
CA PHE A 378 3.97 -20.57 -14.97
C PHE A 378 5.14 -19.80 -14.37
N THR A 379 4.88 -19.13 -13.26
CA THR A 379 5.91 -18.53 -12.41
C THR A 379 6.79 -19.59 -11.76
N ALA A 380 7.98 -19.16 -11.31
CA ALA A 380 8.77 -19.93 -10.35
C ALA A 380 7.95 -20.30 -9.10
N TYR A 381 8.33 -21.37 -8.39
CA TYR A 381 7.57 -21.87 -7.24
C TYR A 381 7.46 -20.84 -6.11
N HIS A 382 6.22 -20.49 -5.72
CA HIS A 382 5.98 -19.56 -4.62
C HIS A 382 5.92 -20.32 -3.28
N ARG A 383 6.98 -20.21 -2.47
CA ARG A 383 7.13 -20.97 -1.20
C ARG A 383 5.95 -20.84 -0.23
N ARG A 384 5.48 -19.60 0.03
CA ARG A 384 4.38 -19.39 1.00
C ARG A 384 3.00 -19.90 0.52
N LEU A 385 2.74 -19.87 -0.79
CA LEU A 385 1.51 -20.37 -1.37
C LEU A 385 1.58 -21.86 -1.72
N GLY A 386 2.78 -22.44 -1.64
CA GLY A 386 3.04 -23.85 -1.87
C GLY A 386 2.84 -24.30 -3.32
N ARG A 387 2.89 -23.38 -4.30
CA ARG A 387 2.56 -23.66 -5.71
C ARG A 387 3.22 -22.67 -6.67
N SER A 388 3.35 -23.08 -7.94
CA SER A 388 3.56 -22.15 -9.06
C SER A 388 2.22 -21.55 -9.49
N LEU A 389 2.26 -20.32 -10.00
CA LEU A 389 1.09 -19.56 -10.44
C LEU A 389 1.11 -19.43 -11.96
N TYR A 390 -0.06 -19.58 -12.59
CA TYR A 390 -0.23 -19.38 -14.03
C TYR A 390 -0.14 -17.88 -14.37
N LYS A 391 0.57 -17.56 -15.45
CA LYS A 391 0.67 -16.23 -16.04
C LYS A 391 -0.26 -16.17 -17.26
N PRO A 392 -1.43 -15.52 -17.18
CA PRO A 392 -2.25 -15.34 -18.36
C PRO A 392 -1.47 -14.54 -19.40
N ALA A 393 -1.54 -14.94 -20.67
CA ALA A 393 -0.99 -14.15 -21.76
C ALA A 393 -1.64 -12.77 -21.74
N SER A 394 -0.83 -11.72 -21.87
CA SER A 394 -1.35 -10.36 -22.05
C SER A 394 -2.02 -10.30 -23.43
N ASP A 395 -3.35 -10.34 -23.47
CA ASP A 395 -4.13 -10.06 -24.67
C ASP A 395 -4.03 -8.58 -25.10
#